data_AF-A0AAD0EXU2-F1
#
_entry.id   AF-A0AAD0EXU2-F1
#
_cell.length_a   1.000
_cell.length_b   1.000
_cell.length_c   1.000
_cell.angle_alpha   90.00
_cell.angle_beta   90.00
_cell.angle_gamma   90.00
#
_symmetry.space_group_name_H-M   'P 1'
#
loop_
_entity.id
_entity.type
_entity.pdbx_description
1 polymer ?
#
loop_
_entity_poly.entity_id
_entity_poly.type
_entity_poly.pdbx_seq_one_letter_code
_entity_poly.pdbx_strand_id
1 'polypeptide(L)'
;MEFTNQSVLQTILNNYRNVSQTQRDSGTLFEDLTVVYFKNEPKFKEQYRTIMPYARWVDFYGHELSIDSKKDTGIDLVATTFTGEHHAIQCKNYVASHKMSKADIDSFMSASGKTHFAYRIVVSTVTDWTDNAIEMVQNQNPPVSTISLSELEQSVVDWGKFYQENKVELFAKKQPRPHQIDAINAVVNGLSDKDTERGKLIMACGKHYIYH
;
A
#
# COMPACT_ATOMS: atom_id res chain seq x y z
N MET A 1 5.19 -23.88 21.96
CA MET A 1 5.97 -22.64 21.79
C MET A 1 5.95 -22.34 20.30
N GLU A 2 4.97 -21.55 19.86
CA GLU A 2 4.88 -21.16 18.44
C GLU A 2 5.98 -20.15 18.16
N PHE A 3 6.98 -20.57 17.39
CA PHE A 3 7.90 -19.62 16.75
C PHE A 3 7.11 -18.94 15.64
N THR A 4 6.52 -17.78 15.93
CA THR A 4 6.05 -16.89 14.86
C THR A 4 7.29 -16.46 14.08
N ASN A 5 7.44 -17.03 12.89
CA ASN A 5 8.54 -16.73 11.99
C ASN A 5 8.34 -15.31 11.46
N GLN A 6 8.90 -14.33 12.17
CA GLN A 6 8.73 -12.92 11.89
C GLN A 6 9.36 -12.56 10.53
N SER A 7 8.64 -11.85 9.68
CA SER A 7 9.15 -11.42 8.37
C SER A 7 10.25 -10.36 8.51
N VAL A 8 11.09 -10.22 7.48
CA VAL A 8 12.12 -9.15 7.42
C VAL A 8 11.48 -7.77 7.62
N LEU A 9 10.34 -7.52 6.96
CA LEU A 9 9.62 -6.25 7.09
C LEU A 9 9.09 -6.06 8.51
N GLN A 10 8.53 -7.08 9.14
CA GLN A 10 8.09 -6.98 10.53
C GLN A 10 9.26 -6.65 11.48
N THR A 11 10.45 -7.23 11.27
CA THR A 11 11.65 -6.90 12.06
C THR A 11 12.03 -5.43 11.89
N ILE A 12 12.02 -4.92 10.65
CA ILE A 12 12.28 -3.51 10.34
C ILE A 12 11.27 -2.60 11.04
N LEU A 13 9.96 -2.90 10.93
CA LEU A 13 8.90 -2.11 11.55
C LEU A 13 8.99 -2.11 13.08
N ASN A 14 9.36 -3.24 13.70
CA ASN A 14 9.62 -3.28 15.14
C ASN A 14 10.83 -2.43 15.52
N ASN A 15 11.90 -2.44 14.71
CA ASN A 15 13.06 -1.58 14.95
C ASN A 15 12.70 -0.09 14.83
N TYR A 16 11.89 0.31 13.84
CA TYR A 16 11.39 1.68 13.73
C TYR A 16 10.67 2.13 15.00
N ARG A 17 9.85 1.25 15.61
CA ARG A 17 9.14 1.53 16.86
C ARG A 17 10.05 1.56 18.10
N ASN A 18 11.15 0.80 18.10
CA ASN A 18 12.05 0.69 19.25
C ASN A 18 13.17 1.73 19.27
N VAL A 19 13.69 2.13 18.10
CA VAL A 19 14.82 3.05 17.96
C VAL A 19 14.35 4.52 17.97
N SER A 20 13.09 4.76 17.63
CA SER A 20 12.51 6.09 17.68
C SER A 20 12.33 6.57 19.12
N GLN A 21 12.83 7.77 19.42
CA GLN A 21 12.61 8.40 20.74
C GLN A 21 11.15 8.85 20.90
N THR A 22 10.43 9.01 19.78
CA THR A 22 9.02 9.38 19.76
C THR A 22 8.24 8.59 18.69
N GLN A 23 6.93 8.41 18.87
CA GLN A 23 6.06 7.83 17.82
C GLN A 23 6.16 8.56 16.48
N ARG A 24 6.50 9.86 16.49
CA ARG A 24 6.62 10.71 15.31
C ARG A 24 7.77 10.28 14.39
N ASP A 25 8.90 9.88 14.97
CA ASP A 25 10.06 9.44 14.19
C ASP A 25 9.80 8.07 13.55
N SER A 26 9.12 7.17 14.27
CA SER A 26 8.65 5.89 13.72
C SER A 26 7.63 6.07 12.58
N GLY A 27 6.75 7.07 12.71
CA GLY A 27 5.80 7.45 11.66
C GLY A 27 6.53 7.90 10.39
N THR A 28 7.50 8.81 10.54
CA THR A 28 8.27 9.36 9.41
C THR A 28 9.04 8.26 8.66
N LEU A 29 9.67 7.32 9.39
CA LEU A 29 10.37 6.17 8.77
C LEU A 29 9.40 5.24 8.00
N PHE A 30 8.16 5.10 8.46
CA PHE A 30 7.15 4.33 7.77
C PHE A 30 6.57 5.06 6.54
N GLU A 31 6.46 6.38 6.60
CA GLU A 31 6.12 7.22 5.44
C GLU A 31 7.18 7.06 4.34
N ASP A 32 8.47 7.11 4.68
CA ASP A 32 9.57 6.91 3.72
C ASP A 32 9.52 5.51 3.08
N LEU A 33 9.27 4.47 3.89
CA LEU A 33 9.07 3.11 3.39
C LEU A 33 7.87 3.05 2.42
N THR A 34 6.78 3.74 2.76
CA THR A 34 5.57 3.82 1.93
C THR A 34 5.85 4.54 0.60
N VAL A 35 6.64 5.62 0.61
CA VAL A 35 7.11 6.30 -0.62
C VAL A 35 7.87 5.33 -1.52
N VAL A 36 8.77 4.52 -0.95
CA VAL A 36 9.49 3.50 -1.72
C VAL A 36 8.54 2.46 -2.29
N TYR A 37 7.56 2.00 -1.52
CA TYR A 37 6.55 1.06 -2.02
C TYR A 37 5.83 1.60 -3.26
N PHE A 38 5.23 2.79 -3.18
CA PHE A 38 4.46 3.37 -4.28
C PHE A 38 5.31 3.68 -5.52
N LYS A 39 6.59 4.04 -5.36
CA LYS A 39 7.48 4.33 -6.50
C LYS A 39 7.91 3.08 -7.27
N ASN A 40 7.82 1.90 -6.66
CA ASN A 40 8.44 0.69 -7.18
C ASN A 40 7.47 -0.46 -7.46
N GLU A 41 6.34 -0.51 -6.75
CA GLU A 41 5.31 -1.50 -7.00
C GLU A 41 4.68 -1.26 -8.39
N PRO A 42 4.68 -2.23 -9.32
CA PRO A 42 4.30 -2.01 -10.72
C PRO A 42 2.97 -1.30 -10.92
N LYS A 43 1.91 -1.71 -10.18
CA LYS A 43 0.58 -1.10 -10.27
C LYS A 43 0.61 0.42 -10.00
N PHE A 44 1.42 0.85 -9.05
CA PHE A 44 1.47 2.25 -8.62
C PHE A 44 2.51 3.05 -9.39
N LYS A 45 3.62 2.41 -9.78
CA LYS A 45 4.65 3.02 -10.62
C LYS A 45 4.11 3.46 -11.98
N GLU A 46 3.19 2.68 -12.55
CA GLU A 46 2.53 3.03 -13.81
C GLU A 46 1.42 4.08 -13.63
N GLN A 47 0.85 4.20 -12.42
CA GLN A 47 -0.24 5.12 -12.12
C GLN A 47 0.26 6.52 -11.69
N TYR A 48 1.29 6.59 -10.84
CA TYR A 48 1.72 7.80 -10.16
C TYR A 48 2.96 8.42 -10.79
N ARG A 49 2.84 9.70 -11.14
CA ARG A 49 3.96 10.53 -11.59
C ARG A 49 4.83 10.97 -10.42
N THR A 50 4.22 11.37 -9.32
CA THR A 50 4.92 11.82 -8.11
C THR A 50 4.26 11.30 -6.86
N ILE A 51 5.04 11.07 -5.81
CA ILE A 51 4.56 10.88 -4.45
C ILE A 51 5.49 11.64 -3.51
N MET A 52 4.92 12.42 -2.59
CA MET A 52 5.67 13.27 -1.67
C MET A 52 4.88 13.59 -0.39
N PRO A 53 5.54 14.08 0.67
CA PRO A 53 4.86 14.54 1.87
C PRO A 53 3.83 15.64 1.58
N TYR A 54 2.71 15.66 2.30
CA TYR A 54 1.63 16.63 2.10
C TYR A 54 2.13 18.09 2.09
N ALA A 55 2.98 18.47 3.05
CA ALA A 55 3.52 19.82 3.13
C ALA A 55 4.30 20.23 1.87
N ARG A 56 5.02 19.27 1.26
CA ARG A 56 5.75 19.48 0.01
C ARG A 56 4.80 19.51 -1.19
N TRP A 57 3.74 18.71 -1.18
CA TRP A 57 2.70 18.79 -2.22
C TRP A 57 2.00 20.15 -2.21
N VAL A 58 1.71 20.71 -1.04
CA VAL A 58 1.16 22.08 -0.90
C VAL A 58 2.11 23.14 -1.48
N ASP A 59 3.43 22.96 -1.38
CA ASP A 59 4.38 23.87 -2.03
C ASP A 59 4.24 23.93 -3.56
N PHE A 60 3.87 22.81 -4.19
CA PHE A 60 3.73 22.74 -5.65
C PHE A 60 2.32 23.12 -6.13
N TYR A 61 1.28 22.66 -5.43
CA TYR A 61 -0.10 22.75 -5.91
C TYR A 61 -1.00 23.64 -5.03
N GLY A 62 -0.54 24.04 -3.85
CA GLY A 62 -1.36 24.73 -2.87
C GLY A 62 -1.94 26.05 -3.39
N HIS A 63 -1.16 26.84 -4.10
CA HIS A 63 -1.64 28.10 -4.68
C HIS A 63 -2.75 27.88 -5.72
N GLU A 64 -2.59 26.92 -6.63
CA GLU A 64 -3.61 26.58 -7.64
C GLU A 64 -4.90 26.05 -6.99
N LEU A 65 -4.75 25.28 -5.93
CA LEU A 65 -5.86 24.63 -5.23
C LEU A 65 -6.42 25.46 -4.06
N SER A 66 -5.96 26.70 -3.86
CA SER A 66 -6.37 27.57 -2.74
C SER A 66 -6.16 26.92 -1.36
N ILE A 67 -5.02 26.25 -1.18
CA ILE A 67 -4.58 25.61 0.07
C ILE A 67 -3.39 26.40 0.63
N ASP A 68 -3.65 27.18 1.68
CA ASP A 68 -2.62 28.02 2.31
C ASP A 68 -1.95 27.37 3.53
N SER A 69 -2.52 26.27 4.04
CA SER A 69 -2.05 25.60 5.25
C SER A 69 -1.32 24.30 4.92
N LYS A 70 -0.04 24.27 5.32
CA LYS A 70 0.78 23.04 5.39
C LYS A 70 0.62 22.28 6.70
N LYS A 71 -0.24 22.75 7.61
CA LYS A 71 -0.42 22.05 8.89
C LYS A 71 -0.93 20.65 8.61
N ASP A 72 -0.36 19.70 9.33
CA ASP A 72 -0.77 18.30 9.31
C ASP A 72 -2.24 18.20 9.75
N THR A 73 -3.10 17.79 8.83
CA THR A 73 -4.53 17.54 9.05
C THR A 73 -4.84 16.04 9.06
N GLY A 74 -3.82 15.18 9.20
CA GLY A 74 -3.94 13.73 9.04
C GLY A 74 -3.75 13.26 7.60
N ILE A 75 -2.99 13.98 6.76
CA ILE A 75 -2.57 13.48 5.44
C ILE A 75 -1.05 13.49 5.45
N ASP A 76 -0.46 12.30 5.35
CA ASP A 76 1.00 12.16 5.45
C ASP A 76 1.63 12.38 4.07
N LEU A 77 1.11 11.68 3.06
CA LEU A 77 1.62 11.68 1.69
C LEU A 77 0.52 12.03 0.69
N VAL A 78 0.92 12.60 -0.43
CA VAL A 78 0.06 12.79 -1.60
C VAL A 78 0.74 12.19 -2.83
N ALA A 79 0.04 11.30 -3.51
CA ALA A 79 0.43 10.81 -4.83
C ALA A 79 -0.33 11.59 -5.91
N THR A 80 0.35 11.95 -6.99
CA THR A 80 -0.25 12.59 -8.16
C THR A 80 -0.10 11.67 -9.36
N THR A 81 -1.21 11.36 -10.02
CA THR A 81 -1.23 10.48 -11.20
C THR A 81 -0.60 11.15 -12.42
N PHE A 82 -0.33 10.37 -13.47
CA PHE A 82 0.07 10.95 -14.76
C PHE A 82 -1.04 11.79 -15.41
N THR A 83 -2.31 11.59 -15.02
CA THR A 83 -3.46 12.38 -15.49
C THR A 83 -3.69 13.66 -14.68
N GLY A 84 -2.94 13.88 -13.59
CA GLY A 84 -3.02 15.08 -12.75
C GLY A 84 -3.97 14.96 -11.56
N GLU A 85 -4.55 13.79 -11.31
CA GLU A 85 -5.39 13.55 -10.13
C GLU A 85 -4.52 13.40 -8.88
N HIS A 86 -5.01 13.89 -7.74
CA HIS A 86 -4.31 13.78 -6.45
C HIS A 86 -4.97 12.76 -5.53
N HIS A 87 -4.17 11.86 -4.98
CA HIS A 87 -4.59 10.81 -4.08
C HIS A 87 -3.98 11.05 -2.69
N ALA A 88 -4.83 11.21 -1.68
CA ALA A 88 -4.41 11.41 -0.30
C ALA A 88 -4.06 10.08 0.36
N ILE A 89 -2.97 10.05 1.12
CA ILE A 89 -2.46 8.82 1.73
C ILE A 89 -2.16 9.07 3.21
N GLN A 90 -2.65 8.19 4.07
CA GLN A 90 -2.30 8.13 5.49
C GLN A 90 -1.59 6.81 5.79
N CYS A 91 -0.48 6.91 6.51
CA CYS A 91 0.39 5.84 6.96
C CYS A 91 0.17 5.59 8.47
N LYS A 92 -0.24 4.37 8.84
CA LYS A 92 -0.45 3.95 10.23
C LYS A 92 0.47 2.80 10.61
N ASN A 93 1.51 3.12 11.37
CA ASN A 93 2.49 2.16 11.88
C ASN A 93 2.23 1.81 13.36
N TYR A 94 1.23 0.97 13.63
CA TYR A 94 0.93 0.49 14.98
C TYR A 94 1.42 -0.94 15.22
N VAL A 95 1.63 -1.30 16.49
CA VAL A 95 1.92 -2.67 16.91
C VAL A 95 0.75 -3.60 16.59
N ALA A 96 1.02 -4.88 16.34
CA ALA A 96 0.02 -5.84 15.89
C ALA A 96 -1.16 -6.03 16.87
N SER A 97 -0.97 -5.76 18.16
CA SER A 97 -2.03 -5.81 19.18
C SER A 97 -2.95 -4.60 19.18
N HIS A 98 -2.62 -3.54 18.43
CA HIS A 98 -3.47 -2.36 18.30
C HIS A 98 -4.61 -2.66 17.34
N LYS A 99 -5.83 -2.29 17.75
CA LYS A 99 -7.02 -2.38 16.91
C LYS A 99 -7.32 -1.02 16.29
N MET A 100 -7.33 -0.94 14.96
CA MET A 100 -7.62 0.30 14.24
C MET A 100 -9.03 0.77 14.57
N SER A 101 -9.14 1.99 15.08
CA SER A 101 -10.39 2.59 15.51
C SER A 101 -10.80 3.75 14.61
N LYS A 102 -12.06 4.19 14.72
CA LYS A 102 -12.56 5.38 14.03
C LYS A 102 -11.67 6.61 14.32
N ALA A 103 -11.27 6.79 15.56
CA ALA A 103 -10.47 7.94 16.00
C ALA A 103 -9.09 7.99 15.32
N ASP A 104 -8.52 6.83 14.98
CA ASP A 104 -7.21 6.76 14.32
C ASP A 104 -7.24 7.37 12.92
N ILE A 105 -8.37 7.31 12.21
CA ILE A 105 -8.52 7.73 10.81
C ILE A 105 -9.45 8.96 10.63
N ASP A 106 -10.02 9.49 11.71
CA ASP A 106 -11.03 10.55 11.66
C ASP A 106 -10.53 11.81 10.96
N SER A 107 -9.35 12.29 11.40
CA SER A 107 -8.70 13.47 10.83
C SER A 107 -8.38 13.27 9.35
N PHE A 108 -7.85 12.10 8.96
CA PHE A 108 -7.57 11.78 7.56
C PHE A 108 -8.83 11.88 6.71
N MET A 109 -9.91 11.23 7.12
CA MET A 109 -11.15 11.19 6.35
C MET A 109 -11.78 12.58 6.20
N SER A 110 -11.71 13.40 7.25
CA SER A 110 -12.17 14.79 7.22
C SER A 110 -11.31 15.65 6.28
N ALA A 111 -9.98 15.55 6.37
CA ALA A 111 -9.06 16.35 5.56
C ALA A 111 -9.05 15.97 4.08
N SER A 112 -9.13 14.66 3.80
CA SER A 112 -9.06 14.10 2.45
C SER A 112 -10.41 14.06 1.73
N GLY A 113 -11.52 14.37 2.41
CA GLY A 113 -12.86 14.50 1.81
C GLY A 113 -13.07 15.76 0.97
N LYS A 114 -12.03 16.59 0.80
CA LYS A 114 -12.06 17.83 0.00
C LYS A 114 -12.02 17.52 -1.50
N THR A 115 -12.51 18.46 -2.31
CA THR A 115 -12.65 18.32 -3.77
C THR A 115 -11.33 18.14 -4.53
N HIS A 116 -10.19 18.48 -3.93
CA HIS A 116 -8.88 18.35 -4.57
C HIS A 116 -8.32 16.93 -4.57
N PHE A 117 -8.94 15.99 -3.84
CA PHE A 117 -8.53 14.60 -3.81
C PHE A 117 -9.54 13.71 -4.52
N ALA A 118 -9.08 12.94 -5.50
CA ALA A 118 -9.92 12.02 -6.28
C ALA A 118 -9.97 10.61 -5.67
N TYR A 119 -8.99 10.25 -4.85
CA TYR A 119 -8.87 8.93 -4.25
C TYR A 119 -8.13 8.99 -2.92
N ARG A 120 -8.35 7.99 -2.06
CA ARG A 120 -7.79 7.95 -0.70
C ARG A 120 -7.21 6.58 -0.40
N ILE A 121 -6.07 6.54 0.28
CA ILE A 121 -5.42 5.28 0.64
C ILE A 121 -4.99 5.31 2.11
N VAL A 122 -5.37 4.29 2.87
CA VAL A 122 -4.82 4.04 4.22
C VAL A 122 -3.84 2.88 4.14
N VAL A 123 -2.56 3.16 4.42
CA VAL A 123 -1.51 2.14 4.53
C VAL A 123 -1.35 1.79 6.00
N SER A 124 -1.59 0.53 6.38
CA SER A 124 -1.65 0.12 7.79
C SER A 124 -0.86 -1.16 8.06
N THR A 125 -0.11 -1.15 9.17
CA THR A 125 0.56 -2.36 9.69
C THR A 125 -0.34 -3.25 10.53
N VAL A 126 -1.56 -2.79 10.87
CA VAL A 126 -2.54 -3.56 11.64
C VAL A 126 -3.69 -4.04 10.78
N THR A 127 -4.14 -5.27 11.07
CA THR A 127 -5.20 -5.97 10.34
C THR A 127 -6.53 -5.96 11.08
N ASP A 128 -6.53 -5.82 12.42
CA ASP A 128 -7.77 -5.77 13.21
C ASP A 128 -8.32 -4.34 13.20
N TRP A 129 -9.54 -4.19 12.69
CA TRP A 129 -10.26 -2.92 12.60
C TRP A 129 -11.58 -3.05 13.35
N THR A 130 -12.01 -2.00 14.03
CA THR A 130 -13.37 -1.97 14.59
C THR A 130 -14.40 -1.87 13.47
N ASP A 131 -15.62 -2.37 13.71
CA ASP A 131 -16.72 -2.27 12.74
C ASP A 131 -16.96 -0.81 12.32
N ASN A 132 -16.93 0.12 13.28
CA ASN A 132 -17.03 1.55 13.01
C ASN A 132 -15.91 2.09 12.10
N ALA A 133 -14.68 1.59 12.22
CA ALA A 133 -13.57 2.00 11.36
C ALA A 133 -13.72 1.43 9.93
N ILE A 134 -14.22 0.20 9.82
CA ILE A 134 -14.53 -0.45 8.54
C ILE A 134 -15.66 0.32 7.82
N GLU A 135 -16.76 0.59 8.51
CA GLU A 135 -17.89 1.36 7.97
C GLU A 135 -17.46 2.74 7.50
N MET A 136 -16.54 3.38 8.22
CA MET A 136 -16.05 4.71 7.88
C MET A 136 -15.30 4.77 6.54
N VAL A 137 -14.62 3.69 6.13
CA VAL A 137 -13.88 3.66 4.85
C VAL A 137 -14.69 3.07 3.69
N GLN A 138 -15.80 2.39 3.98
CA GLN A 138 -16.66 1.77 2.96
C GLN A 138 -17.61 2.79 2.30
N ASN A 139 -17.88 2.57 1.00
CA ASN A 139 -18.87 3.33 0.20
C ASN A 139 -18.68 4.85 0.26
N GLN A 140 -17.41 5.28 0.37
CA GLN A 140 -17.05 6.68 0.49
C GLN A 140 -16.93 7.36 -0.87
N ASN A 141 -17.16 8.68 -0.89
CA ASN A 141 -16.85 9.55 -2.01
C ASN A 141 -16.04 10.76 -1.50
N PRO A 142 -14.76 10.93 -1.87
CA PRO A 142 -13.95 10.10 -2.77
C PRO A 142 -13.74 8.66 -2.26
N PRO A 143 -13.55 7.65 -3.13
CA PRO A 143 -13.32 6.27 -2.70
C PRO A 143 -12.06 6.12 -1.82
N VAL A 144 -12.09 5.15 -0.91
CA VAL A 144 -10.97 4.81 -0.01
C VAL A 144 -10.56 3.36 -0.25
N SER A 145 -9.26 3.10 -0.38
CA SER A 145 -8.69 1.76 -0.31
C SER A 145 -7.76 1.62 0.88
N THR A 146 -7.50 0.38 1.28
CA THR A 146 -6.50 0.05 2.28
C THR A 146 -5.35 -0.72 1.64
N ILE A 147 -4.14 -0.54 2.18
CA ILE A 147 -2.97 -1.35 1.87
C ILE A 147 -2.48 -1.95 3.18
N SER A 148 -2.49 -3.27 3.23
CA SER A 148 -2.18 -4.05 4.42
C SER A 148 -0.68 -4.37 4.54
N LEU A 149 -0.26 -4.78 5.75
CA LEU A 149 1.09 -5.30 5.97
C LEU A 149 1.43 -6.45 5.02
N SER A 150 0.50 -7.37 4.77
CA SER A 150 0.74 -8.51 3.89
C SER A 150 0.97 -8.11 2.44
N GLU A 151 0.31 -7.05 1.96
CA GLU A 151 0.59 -6.47 0.63
C GLU A 151 1.98 -5.82 0.57
N LEU A 152 2.40 -5.13 1.64
CA LEU A 152 3.76 -4.59 1.73
C LEU A 152 4.80 -5.72 1.76
N GLU A 153 4.55 -6.81 2.50
CA GLU A 153 5.44 -7.99 2.56
C GLU A 153 5.55 -8.72 1.22
N GLN A 154 4.49 -8.69 0.41
CA GLN A 154 4.45 -9.31 -0.93
C GLN A 154 4.99 -8.40 -2.04
N SER A 155 5.39 -7.17 -1.69
CA SER A 155 6.02 -6.21 -2.58
C SER A 155 7.18 -6.80 -3.36
N VAL A 156 7.41 -6.28 -4.56
CA VAL A 156 8.62 -6.58 -5.33
C VAL A 156 9.88 -5.95 -4.72
N VAL A 157 9.76 -5.04 -3.75
CA VAL A 157 10.90 -4.39 -3.09
C VAL A 157 11.58 -5.34 -2.11
N ASP A 158 12.90 -5.44 -2.19
CA ASP A 158 13.73 -6.07 -1.16
C ASP A 158 13.87 -5.11 0.04
N TRP A 159 12.97 -5.27 1.01
CA TRP A 159 12.97 -4.46 2.23
C TRP A 159 14.24 -4.61 3.07
N GLY A 160 14.89 -5.78 3.02
CA GLY A 160 16.13 -6.03 3.75
C GLY A 160 17.27 -5.16 3.23
N LYS A 161 17.42 -5.11 1.89
CA LYS A 161 18.39 -4.23 1.21
C LYS A 161 18.09 -2.76 1.44
N PHE A 162 16.82 -2.38 1.38
CA PHE A 162 16.41 -1.01 1.64
C PHE A 162 16.79 -0.57 3.07
N TYR A 163 16.49 -1.38 4.08
CA TYR A 163 16.80 -1.03 5.47
C TYR A 163 18.30 -1.00 5.78
N GLN A 164 19.08 -1.96 5.27
CA GLN A 164 20.50 -2.10 5.62
C GLN A 164 21.42 -1.17 4.83
N GLU A 165 21.12 -0.95 3.55
CA GLU A 165 22.02 -0.24 2.62
C GLU A 165 21.42 1.06 2.09
N ASN A 166 20.18 1.40 2.46
CA ASN A 166 19.40 2.50 1.86
C ASN A 166 19.31 2.39 0.32
N LYS A 167 19.32 1.16 -0.20
CA LYS A 167 19.21 0.85 -1.63
C LYS A 167 17.88 0.21 -1.93
N VAL A 168 17.19 0.75 -2.93
CA VAL A 168 15.95 0.15 -3.43
C VAL A 168 16.31 -0.88 -4.50
N GLU A 169 16.34 -2.15 -4.11
CA GLU A 169 16.46 -3.28 -5.03
C GLU A 169 15.10 -3.98 -5.17
N LEU A 170 14.82 -4.48 -6.37
CA LEU A 170 13.58 -5.19 -6.66
C LEU A 170 13.91 -6.67 -6.87
N PHE A 171 13.18 -7.54 -6.19
CA PHE A 171 13.18 -8.95 -6.54
C PHE A 171 12.77 -9.10 -8.00
N ALA A 172 13.48 -9.96 -8.72
CA ALA A 172 13.09 -10.35 -10.06
C ALA A 172 11.63 -10.85 -10.02
N LYS A 173 10.82 -10.46 -11.02
CA LYS A 173 9.45 -10.98 -11.16
C LYS A 173 9.49 -12.48 -10.98
N LYS A 174 8.60 -13.01 -10.11
CA LYS A 174 8.50 -14.45 -9.88
C LYS A 174 8.31 -15.13 -11.22
N GLN A 175 9.32 -15.90 -11.63
CA GLN A 175 9.22 -16.70 -12.83
C GLN A 175 8.22 -17.82 -12.57
N PRO A 176 7.28 -18.08 -13.49
CA PRO A 176 6.37 -19.22 -13.34
C PRO A 176 7.19 -20.50 -13.16
N ARG A 177 6.89 -21.28 -12.12
CA ARG A 177 7.49 -22.60 -11.92
C ARG A 177 7.04 -23.54 -13.05
N PRO A 178 7.73 -24.65 -13.35
CA PRO A 178 7.37 -25.54 -14.46
C PRO A 178 5.87 -25.91 -14.50
N HIS A 179 5.30 -26.33 -13.38
CA HIS A 179 3.86 -26.64 -13.31
C HIS A 179 2.92 -25.43 -13.53
N GLN A 180 3.38 -24.21 -13.27
CA GLN A 180 2.63 -22.98 -13.58
C GLN A 180 2.74 -22.65 -15.07
N ILE A 181 3.90 -22.88 -15.69
CA ILE A 181 4.07 -22.80 -17.15
C ILE A 181 3.12 -23.79 -17.83
N ASP A 182 3.08 -25.04 -17.35
CA ASP A 182 2.18 -26.07 -17.86
C ASP A 182 0.71 -25.66 -17.72
N ALA A 183 0.33 -25.11 -16.56
CA ALA A 183 -1.03 -24.61 -16.32
C ALA A 183 -1.38 -23.42 -17.23
N ILE A 184 -0.47 -22.46 -17.41
CA ILE A 184 -0.64 -21.32 -18.32
C ILE A 184 -0.83 -21.82 -19.75
N ASN A 185 0.05 -22.71 -20.23
CA ASN A 185 -0.05 -23.27 -21.58
C ASN A 185 -1.36 -24.04 -21.78
N ALA A 186 -1.80 -24.81 -20.78
CA ALA A 186 -3.07 -25.54 -20.84
C ALA A 186 -4.27 -24.58 -20.93
N VAL A 187 -4.26 -23.48 -20.17
CA VAL A 187 -5.31 -22.45 -20.23
C VAL A 187 -5.30 -21.73 -21.58
N VAL A 188 -4.14 -21.28 -22.04
CA VAL A 188 -4.01 -20.58 -23.33
C VAL A 188 -4.46 -21.48 -24.49
N ASN A 189 -4.03 -22.74 -24.51
CA ASN A 189 -4.43 -23.68 -25.55
C ASN A 189 -5.93 -24.00 -25.46
N GLY A 190 -6.45 -24.26 -24.25
CA GLY A 190 -7.86 -24.58 -24.05
C GLY A 190 -8.80 -23.43 -24.44
N LEU A 191 -8.41 -22.18 -24.22
CA LEU A 191 -9.19 -20.99 -24.59
C LEU A 191 -8.91 -20.51 -26.02
N SER A 192 -7.92 -21.07 -26.72
CA SER A 192 -7.64 -20.73 -28.13
C SER A 192 -8.62 -21.39 -29.11
N ASP A 193 -9.37 -22.38 -28.65
CA ASP A 193 -10.45 -23.00 -29.41
C ASP A 193 -11.67 -22.08 -29.45
N LYS A 194 -12.16 -21.79 -30.66
CA LYS A 194 -13.25 -20.83 -30.90
C LYS A 194 -14.58 -21.28 -30.28
N ASP A 195 -14.73 -22.57 -30.01
CA ASP A 195 -15.95 -23.14 -29.41
C ASP A 195 -15.84 -23.23 -27.87
N THR A 196 -14.70 -22.86 -27.28
CA THR A 196 -14.47 -22.91 -25.82
C THR A 196 -14.56 -21.52 -25.21
N GLU A 197 -15.77 -21.16 -24.74
CA GLU A 197 -16.01 -19.87 -24.07
C GLU A 197 -15.60 -19.85 -22.59
N ARG A 198 -15.43 -21.02 -21.95
CA ARG A 198 -15.15 -21.13 -20.50
C ARG A 198 -14.24 -22.30 -20.18
N GLY A 199 -13.39 -22.12 -19.16
CA GLY A 199 -12.51 -23.15 -18.61
C GLY A 199 -12.47 -23.11 -17.08
N LYS A 200 -12.02 -24.21 -16.46
CA LYS A 200 -11.84 -24.32 -15.01
C LYS A 200 -10.40 -24.72 -14.68
N LEU A 201 -9.70 -23.86 -13.94
CA LEU A 201 -8.37 -24.17 -13.40
C LEU A 201 -8.51 -24.69 -11.97
N ILE A 202 -8.07 -25.92 -11.70
CA ILE A 202 -8.09 -26.52 -10.36
C ILE A 202 -6.65 -26.67 -9.87
N MET A 203 -6.33 -26.05 -8.74
CA MET A 203 -5.02 -26.13 -8.10
C MET A 203 -5.17 -26.30 -6.59
N ALA A 204 -4.29 -27.10 -5.97
CA ALA A 204 -4.27 -27.31 -4.52
C ALA A 204 -3.84 -26.04 -3.76
N CYS A 205 -4.46 -25.78 -2.60
CA CYS A 205 -4.16 -24.64 -1.74
C CYS A 205 -2.68 -24.65 -1.28
N GLY A 206 -1.95 -23.55 -1.54
CA GLY A 206 -0.51 -23.41 -1.26
C GLY A 206 0.36 -23.14 -2.50
N LYS A 207 -0.20 -23.24 -3.71
CA LYS A 207 0.45 -22.84 -4.97
C LYS A 207 -0.11 -21.51 -5.47
N HIS A 208 0.35 -20.40 -4.88
CA HIS A 208 -0.05 -19.03 -5.25
C HIS A 208 0.10 -18.79 -6.78
N TYR A 209 -0.97 -18.45 -7.50
CA TYR A 209 -1.32 -17.10 -7.97
C TYR A 209 -2.61 -17.13 -8.81
N ILE A 210 -3.43 -16.08 -8.65
CA ILE A 210 -4.61 -15.75 -9.45
C ILE A 210 -4.12 -14.93 -10.65
N TYR A 211 -4.52 -15.31 -11.86
CA TYR A 211 -4.49 -14.42 -13.03
C TYR A 211 -5.95 -14.20 -13.44
N HIS A 212 -6.30 -12.94 -13.69
CA HIS A 212 -7.60 -12.53 -14.24
C HIS A 212 -7.78 -13.07 -15.67
#